data_AF-A0A418GSD9-F1
#
_entry.id   AF-A0A418GSD9-F1
#
_cell.length_a   1.000
_cell.length_b   1.000
_cell.length_c   1.000
_cell.angle_alpha   90.00
_cell.angle_beta   90.00
_cell.angle_gamma   90.00
#
_symmetry.space_group_name_H-M   'P 1'
#
loop_
_entity.id
_entity.type
_entity.pdbx_description
1 polymer ?
#
loop_
_entity_poly.entity_id
_entity_poly.type
_entity_poly.pdbx_seq_one_letter_code
_entity_poly.pdbx_strand_id
1 'polypeptide(L)'
;MQTEQQRAVTRLCIQCGLFLLQHGAESALVDELSSRLGRALGMDSVESSISSNAIVLTTIKDGQCLTSTRKNQDRGINMHVVTEVQHIVILAEHHLLDYKGVEKRFSQIQPLRYPRWLVALMVGLSCACFCKLNKGGWDGAVITFFASTAAMYIRQLLAQRHLHPQINFCLTAFAATTISGLLLQLPTFSNTPTIAMAAS
;
A
#
# COMPACT_ATOMS: atom_id res chain seq x y z
N MET A 1 -10.94 27.62 24.68
CA MET A 1 -10.69 27.70 23.22
C MET A 1 -9.44 26.94 22.79
N GLN A 2 -8.25 27.18 23.34
CA GLN A 2 -7.01 26.49 22.91
C GLN A 2 -7.06 24.95 23.06
N THR A 3 -7.62 24.43 24.16
CA THR A 3 -7.72 22.97 24.42
C THR A 3 -8.68 22.25 23.46
N GLU A 4 -9.75 22.91 23.02
CA GLU A 4 -10.69 22.34 22.03
C GLU A 4 -10.05 22.24 20.65
N GLN A 5 -9.30 23.28 20.25
CA GLN A 5 -8.55 23.27 19.00
C GLN A 5 -7.45 22.21 19.02
N GLN A 6 -6.68 22.10 20.12
CA GLN A 6 -5.69 21.03 20.28
C GLN A 6 -6.34 19.66 20.12
N ARG A 7 -7.46 19.40 20.81
CA ARG A 7 -8.20 18.14 20.70
C ARG A 7 -8.67 17.84 19.27
N ALA A 8 -9.13 18.84 18.53
CA ALA A 8 -9.51 18.68 17.13
C ALA A 8 -8.31 18.30 16.25
N VAL A 9 -7.18 18.97 16.41
CA VAL A 9 -5.95 18.69 15.67
C VAL A 9 -5.40 17.30 16.01
N THR A 10 -5.34 16.91 17.29
CA THR A 10 -4.94 15.55 17.69
C THR A 10 -5.82 14.49 17.04
N ARG A 11 -7.13 14.75 16.93
CA ARG A 11 -8.08 13.83 16.28
C ARG A 11 -7.80 13.69 14.78
N LEU A 12 -7.42 14.78 14.10
CA LEU A 12 -7.02 14.74 12.69
C LEU A 12 -5.68 14.04 12.49
N CYS A 13 -4.68 14.31 13.33
CA CYS A 13 -3.38 13.65 13.24
C CYS A 13 -3.50 12.13 13.43
N ILE A 14 -4.24 11.68 14.45
CA ILE A 14 -4.43 10.23 14.66
C ILE A 14 -5.28 9.59 13.56
N GLN A 15 -6.21 10.34 12.96
CA GLN A 15 -6.97 9.87 11.80
C GLN A 15 -6.11 9.75 10.55
N CYS A 16 -5.20 10.71 10.32
CA CYS A 16 -4.19 10.66 9.26
C CYS A 16 -3.33 9.40 9.40
N GLY A 17 -2.71 9.20 10.56
CA GLY A 17 -1.91 8.02 10.85
C GLY A 17 -2.70 6.71 10.72
N LEU A 18 -3.96 6.70 11.18
CA LEU A 18 -4.84 5.54 11.03
C LEU A 18 -5.14 5.23 9.56
N PHE A 19 -5.43 6.24 8.72
CA PHE A 19 -5.69 6.00 7.29
C PHE A 19 -4.48 5.43 6.57
N LEU A 20 -3.29 5.97 6.85
CA LEU A 20 -2.03 5.50 6.29
C LEU A 20 -1.78 4.05 6.69
N LEU A 21 -1.89 3.77 7.99
CA LEU A 21 -1.61 2.46 8.56
C LEU A 21 -2.63 1.39 8.12
N GLN A 22 -3.92 1.74 7.99
CA GLN A 22 -4.96 0.83 7.50
C GLN A 22 -4.76 0.43 6.02
N HIS A 23 -4.10 1.27 5.23
CA HIS A 23 -3.92 1.07 3.79
C HIS A 23 -2.49 0.66 3.40
N GLY A 24 -1.71 0.18 4.37
CA GLY A 24 -0.40 -0.42 4.14
C GLY A 24 0.74 0.57 3.89
N ALA A 25 0.62 1.81 4.37
CA ALA A 25 1.73 2.76 4.37
C ALA A 25 2.86 2.27 5.30
N GLU A 26 4.10 2.64 4.95
CA GLU A 26 5.26 2.37 5.78
C GLU A 26 5.19 3.11 7.13
N SER A 27 5.62 2.48 8.22
CA SER A 27 5.57 3.08 9.57
C SER A 27 6.30 4.42 9.66
N ALA A 28 7.44 4.56 8.95
CA ALA A 28 8.17 5.84 8.89
C ALA A 28 7.32 6.95 8.25
N LEU A 29 6.61 6.64 7.17
CA LEU A 29 5.72 7.57 6.48
C LEU A 29 4.50 7.94 7.36
N VAL A 30 3.95 6.97 8.10
CA VAL A 30 2.84 7.19 9.04
C VAL A 30 3.24 8.19 10.12
N ASP A 31 4.43 8.04 10.71
CA ASP A 31 4.96 8.94 11.73
C ASP A 31 5.24 10.34 11.15
N GLU A 32 5.96 10.41 10.03
CA GLU A 32 6.34 11.67 9.39
C GLU A 32 5.13 12.51 9.01
N LEU A 33 4.14 11.93 8.31
CA LEU A 33 2.96 12.66 7.84
C LEU A 33 2.04 13.08 8.99
N SER A 34 1.92 12.26 10.03
CA SER A 34 1.12 12.60 11.20
C SER A 34 1.77 13.76 11.98
N SER A 35 3.11 13.79 12.04
CA SER A 35 3.86 14.85 12.69
C SER A 35 3.82 16.16 11.90
N ARG A 36 4.06 16.08 10.59
CA ARG A 36 3.97 17.22 9.65
C ARG A 36 2.58 17.86 9.66
N LEU A 37 1.52 17.05 9.66
CA LEU A 37 0.14 17.56 9.75
C LEU A 37 -0.11 18.34 11.04
N GLY A 38 0.34 17.82 12.19
CA GLY A 38 0.15 18.51 13.47
C GLY A 38 0.93 19.82 13.55
N ARG A 39 2.15 19.86 13.05
CA ARG A 39 2.96 21.09 12.95
C ARG A 39 2.31 22.12 12.03
N ALA A 40 1.82 21.69 10.85
CA ALA A 40 1.10 22.55 9.91
C ALA A 40 -0.16 23.19 10.52
N LEU A 41 -0.82 22.48 11.45
CA LEU A 41 -2.02 22.93 12.16
C LEU A 41 -1.72 23.68 13.47
N GLY A 42 -0.45 24.00 13.75
CA GLY A 42 -0.03 24.85 14.87
C GLY A 42 0.15 24.13 16.20
N MET A 43 0.60 22.87 16.17
CA MET A 43 1.17 22.14 17.33
C MET A 43 2.69 22.31 17.35
N ASP A 44 3.30 22.30 18.54
CA ASP A 44 4.76 22.44 18.70
C ASP A 44 5.48 21.16 18.29
N SER A 45 4.96 20.02 18.77
CA SER A 45 5.46 18.71 18.40
C SER A 45 4.36 17.67 18.43
N VAL A 46 4.59 16.59 17.69
CA VAL A 46 3.74 15.41 17.65
C VAL A 46 4.64 14.20 17.73
N GLU A 47 4.30 13.31 18.65
CA GLU A 47 4.98 12.05 18.87
C GLU A 47 4.00 10.91 18.57
N SER A 48 4.46 9.87 17.87
CA SER A 48 3.63 8.71 17.58
C SER A 48 4.31 7.41 18.00
N SER A 49 3.50 6.46 18.46
CA SER A 49 3.91 5.09 18.71
C SER A 49 2.98 4.16 17.94
N ILE A 50 3.60 3.42 17.02
CA ILE A 50 2.90 2.58 16.06
C ILE A 50 3.05 1.12 16.47
N SER A 51 1.92 0.42 16.57
CA SER A 51 1.84 -1.02 16.76
C SER A 51 1.00 -1.66 15.66
N SER A 52 1.10 -2.97 15.47
CA SER A 52 0.35 -3.70 14.45
C SER A 52 -1.18 -3.52 14.57
N ASN A 53 -1.69 -3.42 15.80
CA ASN A 53 -3.12 -3.34 16.10
C ASN A 53 -3.58 -1.98 16.63
N ALA A 54 -2.68 -1.02 16.83
CA ALA A 54 -3.02 0.25 17.42
C ALA A 54 -2.03 1.35 17.02
N ILE A 55 -2.53 2.57 16.98
CA ILE A 55 -1.71 3.78 16.90
C ILE A 55 -1.98 4.64 18.13
N VAL A 56 -0.92 5.06 18.79
CA VAL A 56 -0.94 6.03 19.89
C VAL A 56 -0.27 7.30 19.38
N LEU A 57 -0.94 8.43 19.54
CA LEU A 57 -0.42 9.72 19.07
C LEU A 57 -0.59 10.77 20.16
N THR A 58 0.48 11.50 20.43
CA THR A 58 0.53 12.58 21.41
C THR A 58 0.86 13.88 20.69
N THR A 59 0.03 14.90 20.89
CA THR A 59 0.31 16.28 20.43
C THR A 59 0.68 17.15 21.61
N ILE A 60 1.75 17.92 21.47
CA ILE A 60 2.25 18.84 22.50
C ILE A 60 2.04 20.28 22.01
N LYS A 61 1.45 21.11 22.87
CA LYS A 61 1.24 22.53 22.63
C LYS A 61 1.36 23.31 23.93
N ASP A 62 2.21 24.33 23.99
CA ASP A 62 2.39 25.20 25.15
C ASP A 62 2.66 24.41 26.46
N GLY A 63 3.41 23.31 26.35
CA GLY A 63 3.69 22.38 27.47
C GLY A 63 2.52 21.47 27.89
N GLN A 64 1.36 21.56 27.24
CA GLN A 64 0.23 20.65 27.44
C GLN A 64 0.28 19.50 26.44
N CYS A 65 0.27 18.27 26.96
CA CYS A 65 0.27 17.05 26.15
C CYS A 65 -1.15 16.48 26.07
N LEU A 66 -1.59 16.12 24.87
CA LEU A 66 -2.82 15.36 24.65
C LEU A 66 -2.52 14.10 23.87
N THR A 67 -2.76 12.94 24.50
CA THR A 67 -2.58 11.62 23.90
C THR A 67 -3.92 11.03 23.48
N SER A 68 -3.96 10.43 22.30
CA SER A 68 -5.10 9.64 21.82
C SER A 68 -4.63 8.30 21.29
N THR A 69 -5.48 7.29 21.43
CA THR A 69 -5.21 5.93 20.93
C THR A 69 -6.35 5.48 20.04
N ARG A 70 -6.03 4.83 18.92
CA ARG A 70 -7.01 4.21 18.02
C ARG A 70 -6.59 2.79 17.66
N LYS A 71 -7.57 1.90 17.61
CA LYS A 71 -7.37 0.52 17.14
C LYS A 71 -7.28 0.51 15.62
N ASN A 72 -6.28 -0.19 15.10
CA ASN A 72 -6.13 -0.43 13.68
C ASN A 72 -7.00 -1.62 13.22
N GLN A 73 -7.56 -1.52 12.02
CA GLN A 73 -8.17 -2.63 11.29
C GLN A 73 -7.58 -2.62 9.89
N ASP A 74 -6.76 -3.61 9.58
CA ASP A 74 -6.11 -3.72 8.27
C ASP A 74 -7.17 -3.83 7.16
N ARG A 75 -7.12 -2.92 6.18
CA ARG A 75 -8.01 -2.86 5.02
C ARG A 75 -7.31 -3.30 3.73
N GLY A 76 -6.07 -3.77 3.84
CA GLY A 76 -5.21 -4.11 2.71
C GLY A 76 -4.58 -2.89 2.06
N ILE A 77 -3.62 -3.14 1.16
CA ILE A 77 -2.82 -2.09 0.54
C ILE A 77 -3.67 -1.27 -0.44
N ASN A 78 -3.74 0.05 -0.24
CA ASN A 78 -4.33 0.97 -1.21
C ASN A 78 -3.52 2.26 -1.32
N MET A 79 -2.65 2.33 -2.33
CA MET A 79 -1.78 3.47 -2.53
C MET A 79 -2.53 4.76 -2.89
N HIS A 80 -3.73 4.67 -3.49
CA HIS A 80 -4.51 5.88 -3.81
C HIS A 80 -4.90 6.64 -2.54
N VAL A 81 -5.34 5.91 -1.51
CA VAL A 81 -5.67 6.52 -0.21
C VAL A 81 -4.42 7.15 0.43
N VAL A 82 -3.29 6.44 0.37
CA VAL A 82 -2.02 6.95 0.92
C VAL A 82 -1.60 8.25 0.23
N THR A 83 -1.66 8.31 -1.11
CA THR A 83 -1.32 9.50 -1.89
C THR A 83 -2.29 10.66 -1.65
N GLU A 84 -3.60 10.40 -1.55
CA GLU A 84 -4.58 11.44 -1.22
C GLU A 84 -4.32 12.04 0.17
N VAL A 85 -4.02 11.20 1.16
CA VAL A 85 -3.66 11.68 2.51
C VAL A 85 -2.38 12.52 2.44
N GLN A 86 -1.34 12.06 1.75
CA GLN A 86 -0.10 12.84 1.53
C GLN A 86 -0.39 14.21 0.90
N HIS A 87 -1.20 14.26 -0.15
CA HIS A 87 -1.58 15.52 -0.80
C HIS A 87 -2.32 16.47 0.15
N ILE A 88 -3.21 15.95 0.99
CA ILE A 88 -3.92 16.77 1.99
C ILE A 88 -2.95 17.35 3.02
N VAL A 89 -1.96 16.58 3.48
CA VAL A 89 -0.92 17.06 4.40
C VAL A 89 -0.09 18.16 3.75
N ILE A 90 0.36 17.96 2.50
CA ILE A 90 1.12 18.97 1.75
C ILE A 90 0.30 20.26 1.57
N LEU A 91 -0.99 20.15 1.25
CA LEU A 91 -1.89 21.31 1.15
C LEU A 91 -2.06 22.05 2.49
N ALA A 92 -2.10 21.32 3.61
CA ALA A 92 -2.16 21.91 4.94
C ALA A 92 -0.84 22.64 5.29
N GLU A 93 0.32 22.08 4.92
CA GLU A 93 1.63 22.72 5.11
C GLU A 93 1.78 24.02 4.35
N HIS A 94 1.23 24.11 3.14
CA HIS A 94 1.21 25.35 2.35
C HIS A 94 0.14 26.36 2.84
N HIS A 95 -0.48 26.13 4.01
CA HIS A 95 -1.55 26.94 4.59
C HIS A 95 -2.76 27.15 3.66
N LEU A 96 -2.97 26.24 2.70
CA LEU A 96 -4.12 26.27 1.80
C LEU A 96 -5.35 25.63 2.43
N LEU A 97 -5.17 24.85 3.50
CA LEU A 97 -6.23 24.17 4.25
C LEU A 97 -6.13 24.46 5.75
N ASP A 98 -7.25 24.88 6.34
CA ASP A 98 -7.46 24.91 7.79
C ASP A 98 -7.92 23.54 8.32
N TYR A 99 -7.93 23.34 9.65
CA TYR A 99 -8.29 22.06 10.28
C TYR A 99 -9.66 21.51 9.81
N LYS A 100 -10.65 22.40 9.59
CA LYS A 100 -11.97 22.02 9.03
C LYS A 100 -11.89 21.55 7.58
N GLY A 101 -10.98 22.13 6.80
CA GLY A 101 -10.74 21.75 5.41
C GLY A 101 -10.11 20.36 5.32
N VAL A 102 -9.16 20.05 6.21
CA VAL A 102 -8.56 18.72 6.35
C VAL A 102 -9.62 17.69 6.74
N GLU A 103 -10.46 17.99 7.74
CA GLU A 103 -11.53 17.09 8.18
C GLU A 103 -12.50 16.74 7.02
N LYS A 104 -12.92 17.76 6.26
CA LYS A 104 -13.80 17.57 5.11
C LYS A 104 -13.15 16.71 4.03
N ARG A 105 -11.88 16.93 3.69
CA ARG A 105 -11.18 16.12 2.69
C ARG A 105 -10.97 14.69 3.16
N PHE A 106 -10.61 14.48 4.43
CA PHE A 106 -10.51 13.15 5.03
C PHE A 106 -11.83 12.37 4.98
N SER A 107 -12.98 13.04 5.12
CA SER A 107 -14.29 12.40 4.99
C SER A 107 -14.63 11.96 3.55
N GLN A 108 -13.98 12.55 2.55
CA GLN A 108 -14.23 12.30 1.13
C GLN A 108 -13.31 11.23 0.53
N ILE A 109 -12.28 10.79 1.27
CA ILE A 109 -11.33 9.80 0.75
C ILE A 109 -12.07 8.48 0.52
N GLN A 110 -12.08 8.02 -0.73
CA GLN A 110 -12.62 6.73 -1.11
C GLN A 110 -11.52 5.83 -1.67
N PRO A 111 -11.43 4.57 -1.22
CA PRO A 111 -10.45 3.64 -1.75
C PRO A 111 -10.79 3.27 -3.19
N LEU A 112 -9.96 3.67 -4.14
CA LEU A 112 -10.09 3.26 -5.53
C LEU A 112 -9.72 1.77 -5.67
N ARG A 113 -10.54 1.00 -6.38
CA ARG A 113 -10.29 -0.42 -6.66
C ARG A 113 -10.21 -0.63 -8.16
N TYR A 114 -9.06 -1.12 -8.62
CA TYR A 114 -8.88 -1.48 -10.02
C TYR A 114 -9.57 -2.81 -10.35
N PRO A 115 -10.05 -2.99 -11.59
CA PRO A 115 -10.59 -4.26 -12.03
C PRO A 115 -9.49 -5.33 -12.01
N ARG A 116 -9.85 -6.50 -11.47
CA ARG A 116 -8.95 -7.63 -11.17
C ARG A 116 -8.16 -8.14 -12.38
N TRP A 117 -8.83 -8.22 -13.53
CA TRP A 117 -8.22 -8.65 -14.79
C TRP A 117 -7.13 -7.67 -15.26
N LEU A 118 -7.32 -6.37 -15.06
CA LEU A 118 -6.34 -5.35 -15.43
C LEU A 118 -5.08 -5.47 -14.56
N VAL A 119 -5.25 -5.70 -13.27
CA VAL A 119 -4.11 -5.92 -12.35
C VAL A 119 -3.31 -7.17 -12.76
N ALA A 120 -3.99 -8.27 -13.09
CA ALA A 120 -3.31 -9.49 -13.53
C ALA A 120 -2.54 -9.31 -14.85
N LEU A 121 -3.09 -8.52 -15.77
CA LEU A 121 -2.44 -8.20 -17.05
C LEU A 121 -1.22 -7.30 -16.84
N MET A 122 -1.34 -6.23 -16.05
CA MET A 122 -0.22 -5.31 -15.76
C MET A 122 0.94 -6.01 -15.06
N VAL A 123 0.65 -6.91 -14.12
CA VAL A 123 1.68 -7.71 -13.45
C VAL A 123 2.39 -8.63 -14.43
N GLY A 124 1.65 -9.35 -15.28
CA GLY A 124 2.25 -10.20 -16.31
C GLY A 124 3.15 -9.42 -17.27
N LEU A 125 2.71 -8.22 -17.70
CA LEU A 125 3.50 -7.35 -18.56
C LEU A 125 4.80 -6.88 -17.88
N SER A 126 4.73 -6.55 -16.59
CA SER A 126 5.91 -6.17 -15.80
C SER A 126 6.93 -7.31 -15.72
N CYS A 127 6.48 -8.54 -15.41
CA CYS A 127 7.34 -9.71 -15.33
C CYS A 127 7.96 -10.07 -16.69
N ALA A 128 7.17 -9.96 -17.78
CA ALA A 128 7.66 -10.17 -19.15
C ALA A 128 8.75 -9.15 -19.54
N CYS A 129 8.56 -7.88 -19.20
CA CYS A 129 9.56 -6.83 -19.43
C CYS A 129 10.84 -7.10 -18.63
N PHE A 130 10.70 -7.51 -17.36
CA PHE A 130 11.83 -7.88 -16.51
C PHE A 130 12.62 -9.07 -17.07
N CYS A 131 11.92 -10.10 -17.56
CA CYS A 131 12.55 -11.25 -18.22
C CYS A 131 13.36 -10.81 -19.45
N LYS A 132 12.79 -9.94 -20.28
CA LYS A 132 13.46 -9.40 -21.48
C LYS A 132 14.70 -8.58 -21.13
N LEU A 133 14.63 -7.73 -20.10
CA LEU A 133 15.78 -6.94 -19.62
C LEU A 133 16.92 -7.82 -19.12
N ASN A 134 16.60 -8.96 -18.50
CA ASN A 134 17.57 -9.96 -18.04
C ASN A 134 18.02 -10.93 -19.13
N LYS A 135 17.91 -10.57 -20.42
CA LYS A 135 18.32 -11.39 -21.58
C LYS A 135 17.55 -12.72 -21.70
N GLY A 136 16.31 -12.78 -21.21
CA GLY A 136 15.43 -13.95 -21.33
C GLY A 136 14.90 -14.26 -22.74
N GLY A 137 15.20 -13.40 -23.72
CA GLY A 137 14.65 -13.48 -25.08
C GLY A 137 13.18 -13.05 -25.17
N TRP A 138 12.68 -12.91 -26.39
CA TRP A 138 11.26 -12.60 -26.63
C TRP A 138 10.36 -13.79 -26.28
N ASP A 139 10.85 -14.99 -26.53
CA ASP A 139 10.19 -16.25 -26.21
C ASP A 139 9.96 -16.41 -24.70
N GLY A 140 11.00 -16.17 -23.89
CA GLY A 140 10.90 -16.19 -22.42
C GLY A 140 9.93 -15.13 -21.89
N ALA A 141 9.91 -13.93 -22.49
CA ALA A 141 8.99 -12.88 -22.09
C ALA A 141 7.51 -13.27 -22.32
N VAL A 142 7.17 -13.96 -23.41
CA VAL A 142 5.81 -14.44 -23.68
C VAL A 142 5.40 -15.53 -22.68
N ILE A 143 6.29 -16.47 -22.38
CA ILE A 143 6.05 -17.52 -21.39
C ILE A 143 5.81 -16.91 -20.01
N THR A 144 6.71 -16.01 -19.57
CA THR A 144 6.60 -15.31 -18.29
C THR A 144 5.32 -14.47 -18.22
N PHE A 145 4.89 -13.84 -19.31
CA PHE A 145 3.62 -13.11 -19.36
C PHE A 145 2.43 -14.00 -18.99
N PHE A 146 2.26 -15.13 -19.70
CA PHE A 146 1.12 -16.03 -19.46
C PHE A 146 1.19 -16.70 -18.08
N ALA A 147 2.39 -17.12 -17.65
CA ALA A 147 2.60 -17.73 -16.34
C ALA A 147 2.26 -16.76 -15.20
N SER A 148 2.80 -15.54 -15.21
CA SER A 148 2.57 -14.55 -14.16
C SER A 148 1.13 -14.01 -14.16
N THR A 149 0.49 -13.83 -15.33
CA THR A 149 -0.93 -13.43 -15.39
C THR A 149 -1.83 -14.51 -14.81
N ALA A 150 -1.60 -15.79 -15.13
CA ALA A 150 -2.35 -16.91 -14.57
C ALA A 150 -2.12 -17.05 -13.05
N ALA A 151 -0.86 -16.97 -12.60
CA ALA A 151 -0.52 -17.02 -11.18
C ALA A 151 -1.15 -15.87 -10.38
N MET A 152 -1.14 -14.64 -10.92
CA MET A 152 -1.77 -13.48 -10.30
C MET A 152 -3.31 -13.63 -10.28
N TYR A 153 -3.92 -14.22 -11.30
CA TYR A 153 -5.35 -14.53 -11.29
C TYR A 153 -5.72 -15.53 -10.18
N ILE A 154 -4.96 -16.62 -10.05
CA ILE A 154 -5.12 -17.61 -8.97
C ILE A 154 -4.95 -16.96 -7.59
N ARG A 155 -3.91 -16.13 -7.43
CA ARG A 155 -3.65 -15.37 -6.20
C ARG A 155 -4.83 -14.54 -5.76
N GLN A 156 -5.41 -13.81 -6.70
CA GLN A 156 -6.56 -12.96 -6.43
C GLN A 156 -7.78 -13.80 -6.07
N LEU A 157 -7.98 -14.97 -6.70
CA LEU A 157 -9.10 -15.86 -6.41
C LEU A 157 -9.00 -16.44 -4.99
N LEU A 158 -7.80 -16.85 -4.58
CA LEU A 158 -7.52 -17.33 -3.24
C LEU A 158 -7.62 -16.24 -2.17
N ALA A 159 -7.19 -15.01 -2.49
CA ALA A 159 -7.32 -13.87 -1.57
C ALA A 159 -8.78 -13.60 -1.20
N GLN A 160 -9.73 -13.86 -2.11
CA GLN A 160 -11.16 -13.75 -1.81
C GLN A 160 -11.69 -14.81 -0.85
N ARG A 161 -10.97 -15.94 -0.72
CA ARG A 161 -11.34 -17.03 0.20
C ARG A 161 -10.81 -16.82 1.62
N HIS A 162 -10.26 -15.64 1.94
CA HIS A 162 -9.71 -15.30 3.26
C HIS A 162 -8.65 -16.29 3.79
N LEU A 163 -7.91 -16.96 2.89
CA LEU A 163 -6.81 -17.83 3.30
C LEU A 163 -5.64 -17.01 3.88
N HIS A 164 -4.92 -17.60 4.83
CA HIS A 164 -3.74 -16.97 5.43
C HIS A 164 -2.75 -16.54 4.33
N PRO A 165 -2.24 -15.28 4.32
CA PRO A 165 -1.43 -14.75 3.23
C PRO A 165 -0.26 -15.64 2.82
N GLN A 166 0.41 -16.28 3.78
CA GLN A 166 1.54 -17.20 3.52
C GLN A 166 1.14 -18.39 2.63
N ILE A 167 -0.04 -18.97 2.84
CA ILE A 167 -0.54 -20.10 2.04
C ILE A 167 -0.84 -19.63 0.62
N ASN A 168 -1.42 -18.43 0.49
CA ASN A 168 -1.69 -17.85 -0.82
C ASN A 168 -0.38 -17.63 -1.61
N PHE A 169 0.64 -17.06 -0.97
CA PHE A 169 1.96 -16.90 -1.60
C PHE A 169 2.55 -18.23 -2.06
N CYS A 170 2.56 -19.26 -1.20
CA CYS A 170 3.08 -20.57 -1.52
C CYS A 170 2.37 -21.20 -2.73
N LEU A 171 1.03 -21.21 -2.73
CA LEU A 171 0.27 -21.81 -3.83
C LEU A 171 0.45 -21.05 -5.14
N THR A 172 0.59 -19.73 -5.07
CA THR A 172 0.81 -18.91 -6.28
C THR A 172 2.19 -19.11 -6.88
N ALA A 173 3.22 -19.25 -6.05
CA ALA A 173 4.57 -19.60 -6.51
C ALA A 173 4.59 -21.01 -7.12
N PHE A 174 3.88 -21.96 -6.51
CA PHE A 174 3.74 -23.31 -7.06
C PHE A 174 3.03 -23.30 -8.42
N ALA A 175 1.93 -22.54 -8.55
CA ALA A 175 1.22 -22.39 -9.81
C ALA A 175 2.09 -21.71 -10.89
N ALA A 176 2.80 -20.63 -10.55
CA ALA A 176 3.70 -19.93 -11.47
C ALA A 176 4.80 -20.86 -11.98
N THR A 177 5.49 -21.55 -11.08
CA THR A 177 6.59 -22.48 -11.41
C THR A 177 6.11 -23.71 -12.19
N THR A 178 4.94 -24.25 -11.87
CA THR A 178 4.36 -25.39 -12.62
C THR A 178 3.97 -24.97 -14.04
N ILE A 179 3.35 -23.80 -14.21
CA ILE A 179 2.95 -23.29 -15.54
C ILE A 179 4.17 -22.94 -16.38
N SER A 180 5.15 -22.22 -15.81
CA SER A 180 6.42 -21.92 -16.48
C SER A 180 7.19 -23.20 -16.83
N GLY A 181 7.27 -24.16 -15.92
CA GLY A 181 7.94 -25.45 -16.14
C GLY A 181 7.29 -26.29 -17.23
N LEU A 182 5.95 -26.33 -17.29
CA LEU A 182 5.21 -27.04 -18.34
C LEU A 182 5.37 -26.37 -19.71
N LEU A 183 5.40 -25.02 -19.75
CA LEU A 183 5.59 -24.27 -21.00
C LEU A 183 7.00 -24.43 -21.59
N LEU A 184 8.02 -24.61 -20.73
CA LEU A 184 9.39 -24.87 -21.17
C LEU A 184 9.61 -26.28 -21.75
N GLN A 185 8.71 -27.24 -21.45
CA GLN A 185 8.77 -28.59 -22.01
C GLN A 185 8.19 -28.69 -23.44
N LEU A 186 7.54 -27.64 -23.95
CA LEU A 186 7.05 -27.61 -25.33
C LEU A 186 8.22 -27.41 -26.32
N PRO A 187 8.28 -28.21 -27.41
CA PRO A 187 9.43 -28.29 -28.32
C PRO A 187 9.71 -27.00 -29.12
N THR A 188 8.81 -26.01 -29.08
CA THR A 188 9.02 -24.68 -29.68
C THR A 188 9.90 -23.75 -28.82
N PHE A 189 10.09 -24.04 -27.53
CA PHE A 189 10.76 -23.15 -26.57
C PHE A 189 11.99 -23.77 -25.88
N SER A 190 12.49 -24.90 -26.39
CA SER A 190 13.60 -25.67 -25.80
C SER A 190 14.92 -24.90 -25.63
N ASN A 191 15.10 -23.74 -26.29
CA ASN A 191 16.28 -22.88 -26.16
C ASN A 191 16.09 -21.69 -25.20
N THR A 192 14.95 -21.60 -24.51
CA THR A 192 14.67 -20.47 -23.63
C THR A 192 15.39 -20.62 -22.28
N PRO A 193 16.06 -19.55 -21.81
CA PRO A 193 16.87 -19.61 -20.59
C PRO A 193 15.99 -19.78 -19.35
N THR A 194 16.53 -20.46 -18.33
CA THR A 194 15.93 -20.67 -16.99
C THR A 194 15.52 -19.38 -16.27
N ILE A 195 15.98 -18.24 -16.78
CA ILE A 195 15.61 -16.88 -16.39
C ILE A 195 14.08 -16.66 -16.48
N ALA A 196 13.38 -17.34 -17.40
CA ALA A 196 11.92 -17.26 -17.52
C ALA A 196 11.18 -17.84 -16.30
N MET A 197 11.71 -18.89 -15.66
CA MET A 197 11.14 -19.44 -14.41
C MET A 197 11.41 -18.54 -13.20
N ALA A 198 12.56 -17.87 -13.17
CA ALA A 198 12.91 -16.97 -12.07
C ALA A 198 12.14 -15.63 -12.16
N ALA A 199 11.76 -15.21 -13.36
CA ALA A 199 11.05 -13.95 -13.60
C ALA A 199 9.52 -14.07 -13.47
N SER A 200 8.96 -15.29 -13.44
CA SER A 200 7.51 -15.57 -13.44
C SER A 200 6.88 -15.69 -12.06
#